data_AF-A0A4R6RC84-F1
#
_entry.id   AF-A0A4R6RC84-F1
#
_cell.length_a   1.000
_cell.length_b   1.000
_cell.length_c   1.000
_cell.angle_alpha   90.00
_cell.angle_beta   90.00
_cell.angle_gamma   90.00
#
_symmetry.space_group_name_H-M   'P 1'
#
loop_
_entity.id
_entity.type
_entity.pdbx_description
1 polymer ?
#
loop_
_entity_poly.entity_id
_entity_poly.type
_entity_poly.pdbx_seq_one_letter_code
_entity_poly.pdbx_strand_id
1 'polypeptide(L)'
;MTAAKSARTPARSPASPRARASKAGPLPDATVSEMAGVRYLHLDTPWIQGAMRIRQPHKLELEYIQRMMAWLLLRDPEQLAGTRTLHLGLGAAALTKFCHSTLRLPTTVVELNPQVIRICHAWFHLPDDDERLRVIEGDADRYVRDEAHIGSADALCVDLYDHEAASPALDDEAFYRACWQVLDDGGVMTVNLFGRDASFERSAQRIAAAFGDAHVAVFKPTSDGNTIVLAWKGFALPEREVLVQRAETLATRWPLPARKWVKLLSAWAPEKSVKPAARPAAEAEPQAEPQAAAKSARKKAASP
;
A
#
# COMPACT_ATOMS: atom_id res chain seq x y z
N MET A 1 -18.31 -42.79 -61.99
CA MET A 1 -16.94 -42.24 -62.00
C MET A 1 -16.96 -40.92 -61.24
N THR A 2 -16.13 -40.85 -60.21
CA THR A 2 -16.11 -39.90 -59.09
C THR A 2 -15.47 -38.55 -59.44
N ALA A 3 -16.11 -37.44 -59.05
CA ALA A 3 -15.51 -36.10 -59.02
C ALA A 3 -15.18 -35.70 -57.57
N ALA A 4 -13.94 -35.24 -57.39
CA ALA A 4 -13.27 -35.04 -56.10
C ALA A 4 -13.80 -33.82 -55.32
N LYS A 5 -14.03 -34.02 -54.01
CA LYS A 5 -14.17 -32.93 -53.02
C LYS A 5 -12.81 -32.64 -52.39
N SER A 6 -12.33 -31.42 -52.57
CA SER A 6 -11.16 -30.86 -51.91
C SER A 6 -11.41 -30.69 -50.41
N ALA A 7 -10.74 -31.48 -49.57
CA ALA A 7 -10.75 -31.32 -48.12
C ALA A 7 -9.64 -30.34 -47.70
N ARG A 8 -10.04 -29.25 -47.03
CA ARG A 8 -9.16 -28.21 -46.50
C ARG A 8 -8.80 -28.57 -45.06
N THR A 9 -7.51 -28.72 -44.76
CA THR A 9 -6.96 -28.96 -43.43
C THR A 9 -7.19 -27.74 -42.51
N PRO A 10 -7.64 -27.90 -41.25
CA PRO A 10 -7.69 -26.77 -40.33
C PRO A 10 -6.29 -26.47 -39.78
N ALA A 11 -5.90 -25.20 -39.84
CA ALA A 11 -4.64 -24.70 -39.31
C ALA A 11 -4.66 -24.73 -37.77
N ARG A 12 -3.57 -25.21 -37.18
CA ARG A 12 -3.31 -25.25 -35.74
C ARG A 12 -3.03 -23.83 -35.24
N SER A 13 -3.82 -23.33 -34.28
CA SER A 13 -3.52 -22.06 -33.59
C SER A 13 -2.23 -22.17 -32.78
N PRO A 14 -1.36 -21.15 -32.75
CA PRO A 14 -0.17 -21.15 -31.92
C PRO A 14 -0.57 -20.99 -30.45
N ALA A 15 -0.02 -21.85 -29.59
CA ALA A 15 -0.22 -21.82 -28.15
C ALA A 15 0.34 -20.53 -27.53
N SER A 16 -0.44 -19.88 -26.68
CA SER A 16 -0.01 -18.74 -25.87
C SER A 16 1.19 -19.10 -24.99
N PRO A 17 2.15 -18.19 -24.79
CA PRO A 17 3.30 -18.45 -23.92
C PRO A 17 2.82 -18.62 -22.48
N ARG A 18 3.04 -19.81 -21.91
CA ARG A 18 2.85 -20.08 -20.48
C ARG A 18 3.70 -19.09 -19.68
N ALA A 19 3.04 -18.30 -18.84
CA ALA A 19 3.72 -17.51 -17.82
C ALA A 19 4.65 -18.41 -16.99
N ARG A 20 5.91 -18.02 -16.89
CA ARG A 20 6.87 -18.66 -15.98
C ARG A 20 6.42 -18.33 -14.56
N ALA A 21 5.89 -19.33 -13.85
CA ALA A 21 5.81 -19.26 -12.39
C ALA A 21 7.25 -19.13 -11.86
N SER A 22 7.57 -18.00 -11.24
CA SER A 22 8.79 -17.88 -10.44
C SER A 22 8.67 -18.85 -9.27
N LYS A 23 9.63 -19.76 -9.12
CA LYS A 23 9.78 -20.54 -7.89
C LYS A 23 10.31 -19.59 -6.82
N ALA A 24 9.41 -18.92 -6.11
CA ALA A 24 9.79 -18.17 -4.91
C ALA A 24 10.41 -19.15 -3.91
N GLY A 25 11.54 -18.76 -3.31
CA GLY A 25 12.15 -19.49 -2.20
C GLY A 25 11.24 -19.53 -0.96
N PRO A 26 11.70 -20.08 0.17
CA PRO A 26 10.95 -19.99 1.41
C PRO A 26 10.66 -18.52 1.75
N LEU A 27 9.44 -18.24 2.21
CA LEU A 27 9.08 -16.92 2.74
C LEU A 27 9.87 -16.64 4.03
N PRO A 28 10.17 -15.37 4.32
CA PRO A 28 10.97 -15.01 5.48
C PRO A 28 10.30 -15.37 6.81
N ASP A 29 11.09 -15.67 7.84
CA ASP A 29 10.56 -15.89 9.17
C ASP A 29 10.15 -14.57 9.81
N ALA A 30 8.96 -14.58 10.41
CA ALA A 30 8.41 -13.43 11.11
C ALA A 30 8.83 -13.47 12.58
N THR A 31 9.41 -12.38 13.07
CA THR A 31 9.86 -12.26 14.48
C THR A 31 9.37 -10.98 15.11
N VAL A 32 9.39 -10.94 16.46
CA VAL A 32 8.87 -9.83 17.26
C VAL A 32 9.94 -9.32 18.21
N SER A 33 10.05 -8.00 18.34
CA SER A 33 10.85 -7.37 19.38
C SER A 33 10.02 -6.32 20.15
N GLU A 34 10.44 -6.01 21.37
CA GLU A 34 9.79 -4.96 22.18
C GLU A 34 10.82 -3.96 22.69
N MET A 35 10.52 -2.67 22.54
CA MET A 35 11.35 -1.60 23.08
C MET A 35 10.48 -0.39 23.40
N ALA A 36 10.70 0.23 24.56
CA ALA A 36 9.98 1.44 25.00
C ALA A 36 8.45 1.33 24.88
N GLY A 37 7.88 0.15 25.20
CA GLY A 37 6.44 -0.12 25.14
C GLY A 37 5.85 -0.19 23.72
N VAL A 38 6.69 -0.31 22.70
CA VAL A 38 6.31 -0.63 21.32
C VAL A 38 6.67 -2.08 21.06
N ARG A 39 5.80 -2.79 20.36
CA ARG A 39 6.07 -4.10 19.76
C ARG A 39 6.31 -3.92 18.26
N TYR A 40 7.38 -4.51 17.75
CA TYR A 40 7.81 -4.42 16.36
C TYR A 40 7.73 -5.78 15.68
N LEU A 41 7.32 -5.78 14.42
CA LEU A 41 7.35 -6.94 13.53
C LEU A 41 8.59 -6.84 12.62
N HIS A 42 9.27 -7.97 12.43
CA HIS A 42 10.45 -8.10 11.58
C HIS A 42 10.30 -9.32 10.64
N LEU A 43 10.94 -9.28 9.48
CA LEU A 43 11.02 -10.38 8.50
C LEU A 43 12.48 -10.63 8.15
N ASP A 44 13.11 -11.66 8.73
CA ASP A 44 14.52 -12.09 8.58
C ASP A 44 15.63 -11.03 8.73
N THR A 45 15.26 -9.79 8.96
CA THR A 45 16.13 -8.61 8.93
C THR A 45 15.80 -7.73 10.13
N PRO A 46 16.72 -6.84 10.55
CA PRO A 46 16.43 -5.88 11.62
C PRO A 46 15.44 -4.78 11.19
N TRP A 47 14.99 -4.78 9.93
CA TRP A 47 14.06 -3.78 9.42
C TRP A 47 12.70 -3.91 10.10
N ILE A 48 12.11 -2.76 10.43
CA ILE A 48 10.80 -2.69 11.05
C ILE A 48 9.75 -2.79 9.95
N GLN A 49 9.04 -3.91 9.91
CA GLN A 49 7.93 -4.14 8.98
C GLN A 49 6.62 -3.56 9.50
N GLY A 50 6.50 -3.42 10.82
CA GLY A 50 5.37 -2.74 11.44
C GLY A 50 5.57 -2.55 12.93
N ALA A 51 4.73 -1.71 13.53
CA ALA A 51 4.82 -1.39 14.95
C ALA A 51 3.43 -1.24 15.58
N MET A 52 3.33 -1.60 16.87
CA MET A 52 2.13 -1.42 17.68
C MET A 52 2.50 -0.95 19.08
N ARG A 53 1.82 0.09 19.55
CA ARG A 53 1.87 0.53 20.94
C ARG A 53 1.15 -0.49 21.82
N ILE A 54 1.86 -1.16 22.74
CA ILE A 54 1.27 -2.25 23.55
C ILE A 54 0.06 -1.76 24.36
N ARG A 55 0.14 -0.57 24.95
CA ARG A 55 -0.96 0.03 25.73
C ARG A 55 -2.06 0.68 24.88
N GLN A 56 -1.84 0.85 23.57
CA GLN A 56 -2.79 1.51 22.66
C GLN A 56 -2.80 0.76 21.31
N PRO A 57 -3.25 -0.51 21.27
CA PRO A 57 -3.03 -1.40 20.12
C PRO A 57 -3.76 -0.98 18.84
N HIS A 58 -4.76 -0.10 18.94
CA HIS A 58 -5.52 0.45 17.82
C HIS A 58 -5.02 1.83 17.36
N LYS A 59 -4.06 2.43 18.07
CA LYS A 59 -3.46 3.69 17.63
C LYS A 59 -2.42 3.41 16.55
N LEU A 60 -2.51 4.15 15.46
CA LEU A 60 -1.51 4.10 14.38
C LEU A 60 -0.20 4.72 14.88
N GLU A 61 0.81 3.88 15.12
CA GLU A 61 2.09 4.30 15.70
C GLU A 61 3.00 4.98 14.66
N LEU A 62 3.05 4.43 13.44
CA LEU A 62 3.97 4.87 12.39
C LEU A 62 3.35 5.99 11.53
N GLU A 63 4.16 6.98 11.18
CA GLU A 63 3.68 8.15 10.42
C GLU A 63 3.19 7.76 9.02
N TYR A 64 3.90 6.86 8.32
CA TYR A 64 3.48 6.43 6.99
C TYR A 64 2.13 5.69 7.04
N ILE A 65 1.90 4.84 8.05
CA ILE A 65 0.63 4.14 8.28
C ILE A 65 -0.51 5.15 8.52
N GLN A 66 -0.24 6.24 9.27
CA GLN A 66 -1.23 7.32 9.41
C GLN A 66 -1.55 7.95 8.05
N ARG A 67 -0.54 8.24 7.22
CA ARG A 67 -0.73 8.82 5.88
C ARG A 67 -1.41 7.86 4.90
N MET A 68 -1.25 6.55 5.06
CA MET A 68 -2.01 5.54 4.31
C MET A 68 -3.52 5.65 4.53
N MET A 69 -3.98 6.26 5.63
CA MET A 69 -5.40 6.53 5.89
C MET A 69 -5.92 7.82 5.21
N ALA A 70 -5.09 8.53 4.43
CA ALA A 70 -5.48 9.78 3.80
C ALA A 70 -6.58 9.63 2.73
N TRP A 71 -6.88 8.41 2.27
CA TRP A 71 -8.06 8.13 1.44
C TRP A 71 -9.36 8.61 2.09
N LEU A 72 -9.41 8.67 3.44
CA LEU A 72 -10.54 9.22 4.19
C LEU A 72 -10.86 10.68 3.84
N LEU A 73 -9.90 11.47 3.36
CA LEU A 73 -10.15 12.84 2.92
C LEU A 73 -11.02 12.91 1.66
N LEU A 74 -10.94 11.89 0.81
CA LEU A 74 -11.65 11.85 -0.46
C LEU A 74 -13.07 11.28 -0.33
N ARG A 75 -13.41 10.71 0.83
CA ARG A 75 -14.76 10.26 1.17
C ARG A 75 -15.43 11.20 2.15
N ASP A 76 -16.75 11.25 2.10
CA ASP A 76 -17.53 11.97 3.11
C ASP A 76 -17.46 11.21 4.45
N PRO A 77 -16.97 11.83 5.54
CA PRO A 77 -16.95 11.22 6.86
C PRO A 77 -18.32 10.73 7.38
N GLU A 78 -19.42 11.27 6.85
CA GLU A 78 -20.78 10.83 7.20
C GLU A 78 -21.21 9.57 6.45
N GLN A 79 -20.59 9.28 5.31
CA GLN A 79 -20.89 8.13 4.45
C GLN A 79 -19.85 7.02 4.54
N LEU A 80 -19.02 7.02 5.60
CA LEU A 80 -18.01 5.99 5.79
C LEU A 80 -18.62 4.62 6.08
N ALA A 81 -19.79 4.57 6.73
CA ALA A 81 -20.48 3.32 7.01
C ALA A 81 -20.69 2.51 5.72
N GLY A 82 -20.24 1.25 5.72
CA GLY A 82 -20.32 0.37 4.54
C GLY A 82 -19.19 0.51 3.52
N THR A 83 -18.22 1.41 3.71
CA THR A 83 -17.02 1.48 2.86
C THR A 83 -16.24 0.17 2.95
N ARG A 84 -16.17 -0.59 1.85
CA ARG A 84 -15.42 -1.85 1.74
C ARG A 84 -13.95 -1.54 1.59
N THR A 85 -13.14 -1.93 2.57
CA THR A 85 -11.70 -1.73 2.54
C THR A 85 -10.98 -3.02 2.15
N LEU A 86 -9.98 -2.91 1.28
CA LEU A 86 -9.08 -3.98 0.89
C LEU A 86 -7.64 -3.58 1.21
N HIS A 87 -6.92 -4.42 1.94
CA HIS A 87 -5.52 -4.21 2.25
C HIS A 87 -4.69 -5.30 1.56
N LEU A 88 -3.68 -4.89 0.78
CA LEU A 88 -2.68 -5.80 0.21
C LEU A 88 -1.42 -5.65 1.07
N GLY A 89 -1.12 -6.71 1.83
CA GLY A 89 -0.13 -6.70 2.91
C GLY A 89 -0.80 -6.46 4.26
N LEU A 90 -0.53 -7.33 5.23
CA LEU A 90 -1.07 -7.22 6.59
C LEU A 90 -0.17 -6.39 7.51
N GLY A 91 1.16 -6.54 7.36
CA GLY A 91 2.15 -5.93 8.25
C GLY A 91 1.86 -6.26 9.72
N ALA A 92 1.97 -5.27 10.63
CA ALA A 92 1.58 -5.42 12.05
C ALA A 92 0.06 -5.27 12.30
N ALA A 93 -0.77 -5.54 11.29
CA ALA A 93 -2.22 -5.40 11.28
C ALA A 93 -2.74 -3.98 11.63
N ALA A 94 -1.91 -2.94 11.52
CA ALA A 94 -2.25 -1.60 11.98
C ALA A 94 -3.42 -0.99 11.18
N LEU A 95 -3.34 -1.02 9.85
CA LEU A 95 -4.42 -0.56 8.97
C LEU A 95 -5.67 -1.41 9.17
N THR A 96 -5.51 -2.74 9.15
CA THR A 96 -6.61 -3.71 9.31
C THR A 96 -7.39 -3.47 10.60
N LYS A 97 -6.71 -3.37 11.75
CA LYS A 97 -7.37 -3.08 13.03
C LYS A 97 -8.00 -1.69 13.07
N PHE A 98 -7.40 -0.70 12.41
CA PHE A 98 -7.97 0.64 12.41
C PHE A 98 -9.26 0.69 11.58
N CYS A 99 -9.25 0.14 10.35
CA CYS A 99 -10.45 0.04 9.52
C CYS A 99 -11.53 -0.83 10.19
N HIS A 100 -11.18 -2.03 10.66
CA HIS A 100 -12.13 -2.95 11.25
C HIS A 100 -12.62 -2.51 12.64
N SER A 101 -11.72 -2.27 13.60
CA SER A 101 -12.11 -2.04 14.99
C SER A 101 -12.41 -0.59 15.31
N THR A 102 -11.68 0.37 14.72
CA THR A 102 -11.85 1.80 15.02
C THR A 102 -12.89 2.47 14.12
N LEU A 103 -12.86 2.19 12.81
CA LEU A 103 -13.81 2.74 11.84
C LEU A 103 -15.06 1.86 11.65
N ARG A 104 -15.02 0.60 12.12
CA ARG A 104 -16.12 -0.38 11.99
C ARG A 104 -16.49 -0.69 10.54
N LEU A 105 -15.49 -0.75 9.66
CA LEU A 105 -15.66 -0.97 8.23
C LEU A 105 -15.51 -2.45 7.85
N PRO A 106 -16.25 -2.94 6.83
CA PRO A 106 -15.89 -4.15 6.13
C PRO A 106 -14.43 -4.04 5.63
N THR A 107 -13.61 -5.02 5.98
CA THR A 107 -12.17 -5.02 5.79
C THR A 107 -11.72 -6.41 5.34
N THR A 108 -11.20 -6.50 4.13
CA THR A 108 -10.50 -7.69 3.63
C THR A 108 -9.01 -7.39 3.60
N VAL A 109 -8.19 -8.34 4.01
CA VAL A 109 -6.73 -8.24 3.90
C VAL A 109 -6.16 -9.48 3.22
N VAL A 110 -5.21 -9.28 2.32
CA VAL A 110 -4.49 -10.35 1.61
C VAL A 110 -3.04 -10.31 2.06
N GLU A 111 -2.57 -11.40 2.66
CA GLU A 111 -1.20 -11.54 3.17
C GLU A 111 -0.57 -12.83 2.66
N LEU A 112 0.63 -12.73 2.13
CA LEU A 112 1.32 -13.85 1.52
C LEU A 112 1.95 -14.78 2.57
N ASN A 113 2.43 -14.22 3.69
CA ASN A 113 3.17 -14.95 4.69
C ASN A 113 2.27 -15.46 5.83
N PRO A 114 2.00 -16.79 5.92
CA PRO A 114 1.19 -17.33 6.99
C PRO A 114 1.78 -17.12 8.39
N GLN A 115 3.10 -16.93 8.52
CA GLN A 115 3.70 -16.60 9.82
C GLN A 115 3.30 -15.20 10.29
N VAL A 116 3.21 -14.22 9.38
CA VAL A 116 2.77 -12.86 9.69
C VAL A 116 1.34 -12.87 10.21
N ILE A 117 0.44 -13.62 9.56
CA ILE A 117 -0.94 -13.79 10.00
C ILE A 117 -0.99 -14.35 11.44
N ARG A 118 -0.29 -15.47 11.69
CA ARG A 118 -0.27 -16.10 13.02
C ARG A 118 0.28 -15.17 14.10
N ILE A 119 1.38 -14.47 13.83
CA ILE A 119 1.96 -13.50 14.77
C ILE A 119 1.02 -12.32 15.00
N CYS A 120 0.29 -11.89 13.98
CA CYS A 120 -0.67 -10.80 14.14
C CYS A 120 -1.82 -11.15 15.08
N HIS A 121 -2.38 -12.37 14.97
CA HIS A 121 -3.37 -12.85 15.92
C HIS A 121 -2.78 -12.99 17.34
N ALA A 122 -1.61 -13.61 17.47
CA ALA A 122 -1.01 -13.88 18.78
C ALA A 122 -0.50 -12.61 19.50
N TRP A 123 0.08 -11.66 18.77
CA TRP A 123 0.89 -10.59 19.35
C TRP A 123 0.50 -9.18 18.89
N PHE A 124 -0.26 -9.03 17.82
CA PHE A 124 -0.67 -7.69 17.33
C PHE A 124 -2.16 -7.43 17.45
N HIS A 125 -2.90 -8.23 18.20
CA HIS A 125 -4.32 -8.01 18.48
C HIS A 125 -5.18 -7.95 17.20
N LEU A 126 -4.79 -8.69 16.16
CA LEU A 126 -5.67 -8.93 15.03
C LEU A 126 -6.84 -9.80 15.52
N PRO A 127 -8.10 -9.33 15.48
CA PRO A 127 -9.23 -10.16 15.87
C PRO A 127 -9.41 -11.30 14.87
N ASP A 128 -10.14 -12.35 15.30
CA ASP A 128 -10.59 -13.40 14.40
C ASP A 128 -11.52 -12.83 13.32
N ASP A 129 -11.62 -13.54 12.20
CA ASP A 129 -12.54 -13.21 11.11
C ASP A 129 -14.00 -13.17 11.62
N ASP A 130 -14.74 -12.17 11.16
CA ASP A 130 -16.15 -11.97 11.49
C ASP A 130 -16.94 -11.48 10.25
N GLU A 131 -18.16 -10.97 10.44
CA GLU A 131 -18.98 -10.46 9.34
C GLU A 131 -18.36 -9.27 8.58
N ARG A 132 -17.40 -8.55 9.19
CA ARG A 132 -16.71 -7.39 8.62
C ARG A 132 -15.25 -7.69 8.30
N LEU A 133 -14.57 -8.54 9.05
CA LEU A 133 -13.16 -8.85 8.82
C LEU A 133 -12.96 -10.18 8.10
N ARG A 134 -12.17 -10.15 7.03
CA ARG A 134 -11.68 -11.34 6.35
C ARG A 134 -10.17 -11.29 6.12
N VAL A 135 -9.44 -12.26 6.65
CA VAL A 135 -8.00 -12.42 6.42
C VAL A 135 -7.77 -13.55 5.43
N ILE A 136 -7.13 -13.24 4.30
CA ILE A 136 -6.87 -14.19 3.22
C ILE A 136 -5.36 -14.42 3.14
N GLU A 137 -4.93 -15.66 3.35
CA GLU A 137 -3.59 -16.09 2.98
C GLU A 137 -3.51 -16.21 1.46
N GLY A 138 -2.75 -15.33 0.81
CA GLY A 138 -2.71 -15.28 -0.65
C GLY A 138 -1.74 -14.27 -1.24
N ASP A 139 -1.50 -14.43 -2.54
CA ASP A 139 -0.71 -13.50 -3.33
C ASP A 139 -1.58 -12.31 -3.78
N ALA A 140 -1.11 -11.10 -3.50
CA ALA A 140 -1.82 -9.87 -3.83
C ALA A 140 -1.97 -9.63 -5.34
N ASP A 141 -0.97 -9.95 -6.17
CA ASP A 141 -1.04 -9.84 -7.63
C ASP A 141 -2.11 -10.79 -8.18
N ARG A 142 -2.12 -12.03 -7.68
CA ARG A 142 -3.14 -13.01 -8.05
C ARG A 142 -4.54 -12.54 -7.64
N TYR A 143 -4.68 -11.99 -6.44
CA TYR A 143 -5.95 -11.49 -5.93
C TYR A 143 -6.49 -10.36 -6.83
N VAL A 144 -5.70 -9.33 -7.12
CA VAL A 144 -6.21 -8.19 -7.90
C VAL A 144 -6.47 -8.51 -9.38
N ARG A 145 -5.87 -9.57 -9.91
CA ARG A 145 -6.09 -10.03 -11.29
C ARG A 145 -7.27 -10.99 -11.45
N ASP A 146 -7.88 -11.43 -10.35
CA ASP A 146 -9.07 -12.29 -10.42
C ASP A 146 -10.29 -11.44 -10.79
N GLU A 147 -10.97 -11.81 -11.88
CA GLU A 147 -12.18 -11.10 -12.36
C GLU A 147 -13.30 -11.09 -11.32
N ALA A 148 -13.32 -12.05 -10.39
CA ALA A 148 -14.27 -12.10 -9.28
C ALA A 148 -14.15 -10.91 -8.31
N HIS A 149 -13.04 -10.16 -8.35
CA HIS A 149 -12.76 -9.05 -7.45
C HIS A 149 -12.92 -7.66 -8.10
N ILE A 150 -13.34 -7.58 -9.37
CA ILE A 150 -13.63 -6.31 -10.04
C ILE A 150 -14.76 -5.56 -9.29
N GLY A 151 -14.53 -4.27 -8.99
CA GLY A 151 -15.50 -3.42 -8.28
C GLY A 151 -15.82 -3.84 -6.84
N SER A 152 -14.94 -4.63 -6.22
CA SER A 152 -15.19 -5.20 -4.89
C SER A 152 -14.76 -4.31 -3.72
N ALA A 153 -13.96 -3.26 -3.97
CA ALA A 153 -13.42 -2.38 -2.93
C ALA A 153 -13.70 -0.90 -3.18
N ASP A 154 -13.95 -0.15 -2.11
CA ASP A 154 -14.13 1.31 -2.13
C ASP A 154 -12.87 2.04 -1.66
N ALA A 155 -12.05 1.38 -0.84
CA ALA A 155 -10.74 1.86 -0.42
C ALA A 155 -9.71 0.73 -0.49
N LEU A 156 -8.59 0.97 -1.16
CA LEU A 156 -7.51 0.01 -1.36
C LEU A 156 -6.22 0.53 -0.73
N CYS A 157 -5.65 -0.18 0.23
CA CYS A 157 -4.34 0.11 0.79
C CYS A 157 -3.33 -0.90 0.26
N VAL A 158 -2.29 -0.44 -0.45
CA VAL A 158 -1.19 -1.27 -0.95
C VAL A 158 0.06 -0.98 -0.14
N ASP A 159 0.46 -1.95 0.69
CA ASP A 159 1.61 -1.86 1.59
C ASP A 159 2.47 -3.13 1.44
N LEU A 160 3.04 -3.30 0.24
CA LEU A 160 3.74 -4.51 -0.18
C LEU A 160 5.24 -4.23 -0.33
N TYR A 161 6.06 -4.91 0.46
CA TYR A 161 7.51 -4.86 0.38
C TYR A 161 8.13 -6.23 0.27
N ASP A 162 9.28 -6.30 -0.40
CA ASP A 162 10.15 -7.45 -0.24
C ASP A 162 10.74 -7.51 1.19
N HIS A 163 11.25 -8.68 1.57
CA HIS A 163 11.83 -8.93 2.89
C HIS A 163 13.08 -8.10 3.17
N GLU A 164 13.72 -7.55 2.13
CA GLU A 164 14.86 -6.65 2.24
C GLU A 164 14.44 -5.17 2.39
N ALA A 165 13.14 -4.88 2.24
CA ALA A 165 12.58 -3.53 2.09
C ALA A 165 13.32 -2.70 1.02
N ALA A 166 13.83 -3.37 -0.01
CA ALA A 166 14.68 -2.77 -1.05
C ALA A 166 13.83 -2.07 -2.13
N SER A 167 12.67 -2.66 -2.45
CA SER A 167 11.71 -2.14 -3.42
C SER A 167 10.26 -2.57 -3.11
N PRO A 168 9.23 -1.90 -3.66
CA PRO A 168 7.88 -2.44 -3.60
C PRO A 168 7.84 -3.81 -4.30
N ALA A 169 7.25 -4.81 -3.65
CA ALA A 169 7.23 -6.18 -4.17
C ALA A 169 6.45 -6.29 -5.50
N LEU A 170 5.48 -5.39 -5.70
CA LEU A 170 4.69 -5.24 -6.92
C LEU A 170 4.65 -3.76 -7.30
N ASP A 171 5.40 -3.39 -8.34
CA ASP A 171 5.46 -2.03 -8.89
C ASP A 171 5.59 -2.12 -10.42
N ASP A 172 4.47 -2.43 -11.06
CA ASP A 172 4.31 -2.35 -12.50
C ASP A 172 2.94 -1.79 -12.88
N GLU A 173 2.84 -1.29 -14.11
CA GLU A 173 1.62 -0.66 -14.61
C GLU A 173 0.44 -1.66 -14.69
N ALA A 174 0.69 -2.92 -15.03
CA ALA A 174 -0.37 -3.92 -15.15
C ALA A 174 -0.96 -4.27 -13.79
N PHE A 175 -0.14 -4.31 -12.74
CA PHE A 175 -0.58 -4.44 -11.35
C PHE A 175 -1.45 -3.24 -10.95
N TYR A 176 -1.01 -2.00 -11.20
CA TYR A 176 -1.83 -0.83 -10.86
C TYR A 176 -3.13 -0.73 -11.68
N ARG A 177 -3.15 -1.21 -12.93
CA ARG A 177 -4.39 -1.36 -13.71
C ARG A 177 -5.34 -2.39 -13.09
N ALA A 178 -4.82 -3.51 -12.59
CA ALA A 178 -5.62 -4.50 -11.86
C ALA A 178 -6.19 -3.91 -10.55
N CYS A 179 -5.38 -3.16 -9.79
CA CYS A 179 -5.84 -2.40 -8.63
C CYS A 179 -6.96 -1.40 -8.98
N TRP A 180 -6.86 -0.71 -10.10
CA TRP A 180 -7.91 0.19 -10.60
C TRP A 180 -9.22 -0.56 -10.95
N GLN A 181 -9.12 -1.79 -11.44
CA GLN A 181 -10.29 -2.64 -11.75
C GLN A 181 -10.97 -3.16 -10.48
N VAL A 182 -10.20 -3.49 -9.44
CA VAL A 182 -10.73 -3.93 -8.14
C VAL A 182 -11.52 -2.81 -7.44
N LEU A 183 -11.13 -1.56 -7.64
CA LEU A 183 -11.88 -0.42 -7.12
C LEU A 183 -13.23 -0.26 -7.82
N ASP A 184 -14.26 -0.01 -7.04
CA ASP A 184 -15.55 0.47 -7.54
C ASP A 184 -15.44 1.94 -8.00
N ASP A 185 -16.44 2.41 -8.73
CA ASP A 185 -16.52 3.83 -9.10
C ASP A 185 -16.62 4.70 -7.83
N GLY A 186 -15.80 5.75 -7.73
CA GLY A 186 -15.64 6.52 -6.50
C GLY A 186 -14.60 5.93 -5.53
N GLY A 187 -13.94 4.83 -5.90
CA GLY A 187 -12.91 4.17 -5.10
C GLY A 187 -11.60 4.93 -5.02
N VAL A 188 -10.85 4.71 -3.93
CA VAL A 188 -9.57 5.38 -3.66
C VAL A 188 -8.50 4.36 -3.27
N MET A 189 -7.32 4.46 -3.85
CA MET A 189 -6.14 3.69 -3.50
C MET A 189 -5.11 4.56 -2.75
N THR A 190 -4.48 3.99 -1.72
CA THR A 190 -3.23 4.49 -1.14
C THR A 190 -2.13 3.46 -1.32
N VAL A 191 -0.93 3.92 -1.70
CA VAL A 191 0.24 3.08 -1.91
C VAL A 191 1.39 3.63 -1.09
N ASN A 192 2.06 2.77 -0.33
CA ASN A 192 3.29 3.11 0.34
C ASN A 192 4.48 2.80 -0.57
N LEU A 193 5.24 3.82 -0.97
CA LEU A 193 6.47 3.67 -1.75
C LEU A 193 7.67 3.89 -0.83
N PHE A 194 8.49 2.86 -0.69
CA PHE A 194 9.69 2.85 0.14
C PHE A 194 10.72 1.91 -0.49
N GLY A 195 12.00 2.21 -0.29
CA GLY A 195 13.11 1.41 -0.83
C GLY A 195 14.26 2.28 -1.29
N ARG A 196 15.49 1.77 -1.14
CA ARG A 196 16.73 2.49 -1.53
C ARG A 196 16.86 2.61 -3.06
N ASP A 197 16.33 1.62 -3.78
CA ASP A 197 16.36 1.53 -5.24
C ASP A 197 15.02 1.92 -5.88
N ALA A 198 14.03 2.29 -5.06
CA ALA A 198 12.73 2.72 -5.53
C ALA A 198 12.84 4.07 -6.24
N SER A 199 12.67 4.06 -7.56
CA SER A 199 12.47 5.29 -8.32
C SER A 199 11.04 5.77 -8.10
N PHE A 200 10.85 6.59 -7.05
CA PHE A 200 9.55 7.16 -6.69
C PHE A 200 8.81 7.74 -7.91
N GLU A 201 9.52 8.51 -8.74
CA GLU A 201 8.95 9.12 -9.93
C GLU A 201 8.41 8.07 -10.91
N ARG A 202 9.14 6.96 -11.12
CA ARG A 202 8.72 5.87 -12.00
C ARG A 202 7.48 5.15 -11.47
N SER A 203 7.44 4.86 -10.17
CA SER A 203 6.26 4.23 -9.55
C SER A 203 5.05 5.15 -9.65
N ALA A 204 5.21 6.45 -9.37
CA ALA A 204 4.13 7.43 -9.54
C ALA A 204 3.67 7.58 -10.99
N GLN A 205 4.57 7.52 -11.98
CA GLN A 205 4.23 7.47 -13.41
C GLN A 205 3.41 6.22 -13.76
N ARG A 206 3.75 5.04 -13.22
CA ARG A 206 2.99 3.80 -13.45
C ARG A 206 1.59 3.87 -12.84
N ILE A 207 1.47 4.43 -11.64
CA ILE A 207 0.17 4.67 -11.00
C ILE A 207 -0.65 5.65 -11.85
N ALA A 208 -0.03 6.75 -12.29
CA ALA A 208 -0.68 7.75 -13.15
C ALA A 208 -1.06 7.17 -14.53
N ALA A 209 -0.30 6.25 -15.10
CA ALA A 209 -0.66 5.56 -16.33
C ALA A 209 -1.90 4.64 -16.17
N ALA A 210 -2.17 4.16 -14.96
CA ALA A 210 -3.35 3.36 -14.63
C ALA A 210 -4.58 4.22 -14.25
N PHE A 211 -4.38 5.31 -13.49
CA PHE A 211 -5.47 6.13 -12.93
C PHE A 211 -5.74 7.46 -13.67
N GLY A 212 -4.77 7.92 -14.45
CA GLY A 212 -4.70 9.24 -15.09
C GLY A 212 -4.02 10.29 -14.20
N ASP A 213 -3.22 11.17 -14.81
CA ASP A 213 -2.42 12.18 -14.09
C ASP A 213 -3.26 13.08 -13.16
N ALA A 214 -4.47 13.44 -13.58
CA ALA A 214 -5.39 14.28 -12.81
C ALA A 214 -5.99 13.57 -11.58
N HIS A 215 -5.79 12.25 -11.45
CA HIS A 215 -6.34 11.43 -10.38
C HIS A 215 -5.26 10.84 -9.47
N VAL A 216 -4.08 11.47 -9.41
CA VAL A 216 -2.98 11.05 -8.54
C VAL A 216 -2.51 12.24 -7.70
N ALA A 217 -2.24 11.98 -6.43
CA ALA A 217 -1.65 12.92 -5.50
C ALA A 217 -0.60 12.24 -4.62
N VAL A 218 0.36 13.01 -4.14
CA VAL A 218 1.57 12.50 -3.50
C VAL A 218 1.82 13.27 -2.21
N PHE A 219 2.18 12.54 -1.16
CA PHE A 219 2.71 13.12 0.06
C PHE A 219 4.20 13.41 -0.07
N LYS A 220 4.67 14.51 0.52
CA LYS A 220 6.12 14.67 0.79
C LYS A 220 6.64 13.45 1.58
N PRO A 221 7.88 12.96 1.34
CA PRO A 221 8.42 11.83 2.09
C PRO A 221 8.34 12.00 3.62
N THR A 222 8.17 10.91 4.37
CA THR A 222 8.35 10.90 5.83
C THR A 222 9.82 11.08 6.19
N SER A 223 10.11 11.33 7.47
CA SER A 223 11.51 11.34 7.95
C SER A 223 12.22 10.00 7.75
N ASP A 224 11.45 8.91 7.70
CA ASP A 224 11.95 7.56 7.52
C ASP A 224 12.08 7.19 6.03
N GLY A 225 11.65 8.08 5.11
CA GLY A 225 11.79 7.91 3.65
C GLY A 225 10.56 7.38 2.92
N ASN A 226 9.48 7.03 3.62
CA ASN A 226 8.24 6.56 2.99
C ASN A 226 7.54 7.69 2.23
N THR A 227 7.10 7.40 1.01
CA THR A 227 6.29 8.29 0.19
C THR A 227 4.93 7.66 -0.06
N ILE A 228 3.86 8.33 0.37
CA ILE A 228 2.50 7.82 0.16
C ILE A 228 1.91 8.45 -1.09
N VAL A 229 1.38 7.61 -1.99
CA VAL A 229 0.65 8.04 -3.19
C VAL A 229 -0.82 7.73 -3.01
N LEU A 230 -1.68 8.70 -3.34
CA LEU A 230 -3.12 8.54 -3.46
C LEU A 230 -3.47 8.49 -4.93
N ALA A 231 -4.35 7.57 -5.31
CA ALA A 231 -4.97 7.56 -6.63
C ALA A 231 -6.45 7.25 -6.50
N TRP A 232 -7.30 7.76 -7.39
CA TRP A 232 -8.75 7.57 -7.26
C TRP A 232 -9.47 7.41 -8.59
N LYS A 233 -10.67 6.83 -8.56
CA LYS A 233 -11.41 6.40 -9.75
C LYS A 233 -12.73 7.13 -9.90
N GLY A 234 -12.91 7.81 -11.04
CA GLY A 234 -14.23 8.25 -11.49
C GLY A 234 -14.77 9.55 -10.88
N PHE A 235 -13.93 10.39 -10.25
CA PHE A 235 -14.36 11.70 -9.73
C PHE A 235 -13.23 12.73 -9.72
N ALA A 236 -13.59 14.02 -9.76
CA ALA A 236 -12.65 15.13 -9.60
C ALA A 236 -12.24 15.29 -8.13
N LEU A 237 -10.99 15.69 -7.88
CA LEU A 237 -10.52 15.96 -6.53
C LEU A 237 -11.43 17.01 -5.85
N PRO A 238 -11.94 16.76 -4.63
CA PRO A 238 -12.70 17.77 -3.90
C PRO A 238 -11.89 19.05 -3.70
N GLU A 239 -12.59 20.19 -3.69
CA GLU A 239 -11.97 21.49 -3.42
C GLU A 239 -11.26 21.49 -2.06
N ARG A 240 -10.23 22.35 -1.95
CA ARG A 240 -9.36 22.38 -0.78
C ARG A 240 -10.14 22.67 0.50
N GLU A 241 -11.16 23.52 0.43
CA GLU A 241 -12.05 23.88 1.52
C GLU A 241 -12.81 22.65 2.03
N VAL A 242 -13.31 21.80 1.13
CA VAL A 242 -13.96 20.53 1.47
C VAL A 242 -12.98 19.57 2.12
N LEU A 243 -11.75 19.45 1.58
CA LEU A 243 -10.71 18.62 2.18
C LEU A 243 -10.32 19.09 3.58
N VAL A 244 -10.24 20.40 3.83
CA VAL A 244 -9.99 20.98 5.15
C VAL A 244 -11.14 20.64 6.10
N GLN A 245 -12.40 20.83 5.70
CA GLN A 245 -13.56 20.50 6.53
C GLN A 245 -13.58 19.02 6.90
N ARG A 246 -13.36 18.12 5.92
CA ARG A 246 -13.27 16.68 6.18
C ARG A 246 -12.12 16.36 7.12
N ALA A 247 -10.95 16.96 6.93
CA ALA A 247 -9.80 16.77 7.81
C ALA A 247 -10.09 17.18 9.27
N GLU A 248 -10.83 18.27 9.49
CA GLU A 248 -11.28 18.70 10.81
C GLU A 248 -12.24 17.69 11.46
N THR A 249 -13.21 17.18 10.70
CA THR A 249 -14.13 16.14 11.16
C THR A 249 -13.37 14.86 11.53
N LEU A 250 -12.46 14.39 10.68
CA LEU A 250 -11.66 13.18 10.91
C LEU A 250 -10.79 13.32 12.16
N ALA A 251 -10.10 14.45 12.33
CA ALA A 251 -9.22 14.70 13.47
C ALA A 251 -9.98 14.89 14.80
N THR A 252 -11.27 15.22 14.74
CA THR A 252 -12.15 15.32 15.91
C THR A 252 -12.70 13.94 16.30
N ARG A 253 -13.04 13.10 15.32
CA ARG A 253 -13.64 11.77 15.56
C ARG A 253 -12.59 10.70 15.92
N TRP A 254 -11.38 10.80 15.37
CA TRP A 254 -10.35 9.78 15.50
C TRP A 254 -8.97 10.38 15.76
N PRO A 255 -8.04 9.63 16.36
CA PRO A 255 -6.68 10.10 16.67
C PRO A 255 -5.78 10.14 15.42
N LEU A 256 -6.23 10.84 14.38
CA LEU A 256 -5.57 10.98 13.09
C LEU A 256 -5.05 12.42 12.91
N PRO A 257 -3.82 12.60 12.40
CA PRO A 257 -3.30 13.94 12.10
C PRO A 257 -3.86 14.53 10.79
N ALA A 258 -5.15 14.33 10.50
CA ALA A 258 -5.75 14.61 9.20
C ALA A 258 -5.59 16.07 8.74
N ARG A 259 -5.61 17.03 9.68
CA ARG A 259 -5.33 18.46 9.41
C ARG A 259 -3.99 18.70 8.71
N LYS A 260 -2.99 17.86 8.99
CA LYS A 260 -1.65 17.98 8.36
C LYS A 260 -1.67 17.46 6.93
N TRP A 261 -2.50 16.46 6.63
CA TRP A 261 -2.49 15.79 5.34
C TRP A 261 -2.83 16.71 4.18
N VAL A 262 -3.82 17.59 4.34
CA VAL A 262 -4.21 18.56 3.31
C VAL A 262 -3.06 19.51 2.91
N LYS A 263 -2.11 19.75 3.82
CA LYS A 263 -0.94 20.60 3.56
C LYS A 263 0.23 19.83 2.93
N LEU A 264 0.27 18.52 3.11
CA LEU A 264 1.36 17.65 2.67
C LEU A 264 1.08 16.95 1.35
N LEU A 265 -0.21 16.86 0.98
CA LEU A 265 -0.68 16.27 -0.25
C LEU A 265 -0.55 17.29 -1.39
N SER A 266 0.14 16.89 -2.46
CA SER A 266 0.27 17.66 -3.69
C SER A 266 -0.26 16.85 -4.86
N ALA A 267 -0.95 17.49 -5.80
CA ALA A 267 -1.29 16.84 -7.06
C ALA A 267 -0.02 16.33 -7.76
N TRP A 268 -0.12 15.15 -8.38
CA TRP A 268 0.95 14.63 -9.21
C TRP A 268 1.12 15.51 -10.45
N ALA A 269 2.37 15.83 -10.77
CA ALA A 269 2.74 16.43 -12.03
C ALA A 269 4.07 15.79 -12.45
N PRO A 270 4.15 15.17 -13.64
CA PRO A 270 5.43 14.67 -14.13
C PRO A 270 6.40 15.85 -14.27
N GLU A 271 7.68 15.67 -13.90
CA GLU A 271 8.67 16.69 -14.20
C GLU A 271 8.68 16.94 -15.71
N LYS A 272 8.61 18.21 -16.11
CA LYS A 272 8.84 18.57 -17.51
C LYS A 272 10.26 18.13 -17.83
N SER A 273 10.42 17.14 -18.71
CA SER A 273 11.71 16.59 -19.14
C SER A 273 12.75 17.69 -19.37
N VAL A 274 13.63 17.92 -18.41
CA VAL A 274 14.82 18.73 -18.63
C VAL A 274 15.80 17.81 -19.37
N LYS A 275 16.27 18.23 -20.55
CA LYS A 275 17.29 17.50 -21.31
C LYS A 275 18.45 17.14 -20.36
N PRO A 276 18.97 15.90 -20.38
CA PRO A 276 20.04 15.51 -19.48
C PRO A 276 21.28 16.35 -19.80
N ALA A 277 21.72 17.16 -18.84
CA ALA A 277 23.04 17.76 -18.88
C ALA A 277 24.09 16.64 -18.74
N ALA A 278 25.13 16.68 -19.57
CA ALA A 278 26.19 15.69 -19.56
C ALA A 278 26.82 15.57 -18.16
N ARG A 279 26.86 14.34 -17.64
CA ARG A 279 27.38 14.00 -16.31
C ARG A 279 28.91 14.06 -16.33
N PRO A 280 29.60 14.77 -15.41
CA PRO A 280 31.03 14.57 -15.22
C PRO A 280 31.29 13.21 -14.55
N ALA A 281 32.48 12.65 -14.80
CA ALA A 281 32.91 11.35 -14.32
C ALA A 281 32.87 11.23 -12.78
N ALA A 282 32.57 10.03 -12.31
CA ALA A 282 32.35 9.69 -10.92
C ALA A 282 33.60 9.90 -10.05
N GLU A 283 33.46 10.74 -9.03
CA GLU A 283 34.28 10.67 -7.82
C GLU A 283 33.56 9.79 -6.80
N ALA A 284 34.29 8.83 -6.24
CA ALA A 284 33.79 7.94 -5.21
C ALA A 284 33.61 8.74 -3.91
N GLU A 285 32.36 9.00 -3.55
CA GLU A 285 31.95 9.62 -2.29
C GLU A 285 31.38 8.59 -1.29
N PRO A 286 31.41 8.89 0.02
CA PRO A 286 31.71 7.91 1.05
C PRO A 286 30.52 7.05 1.47
N GLN A 287 30.84 5.84 1.93
CA GLN A 287 29.92 4.89 2.55
C GLN A 287 29.12 5.55 3.68
N ALA A 288 27.82 5.73 3.47
CA ALA A 288 26.91 6.16 4.51
C ALA A 288 26.60 4.97 5.44
N GLU A 289 27.16 4.98 6.65
CA GLU A 289 26.74 4.11 7.74
C GLU A 289 25.24 4.33 8.06
N PRO A 290 24.39 3.29 8.09
CA PRO A 290 22.96 3.47 8.31
C PRO A 290 22.65 3.58 9.81
N GLN A 291 22.55 4.82 10.32
CA GLN A 291 21.87 5.13 11.57
C GLN A 291 20.43 5.63 11.33
N ALA A 292 19.47 4.71 11.14
CA ALA A 292 18.04 5.04 11.21
C ALA A 292 17.24 3.75 11.43
N ALA A 293 16.98 3.32 12.68
CA ALA A 293 15.66 3.48 13.27
C ALA A 293 15.68 3.67 14.81
N ALA A 294 16.85 3.85 15.42
CA ALA A 294 16.98 4.02 16.88
C ALA A 294 16.73 5.47 17.37
N LYS A 295 16.73 6.47 16.48
CA LYS A 295 16.63 7.89 16.89
C LYS A 295 15.22 8.31 17.31
N SER A 296 14.17 7.63 16.82
CA SER A 296 12.78 7.90 17.26
C SER A 296 12.49 7.35 18.66
N ALA A 297 13.08 6.21 19.03
CA ALA A 297 12.94 5.63 20.37
C ALA A 297 13.69 6.43 21.45
N ARG A 298 14.83 7.05 21.12
CA ARG A 298 15.61 7.85 22.09
C ARG A 298 15.02 9.23 22.39
N LYS A 299 14.30 9.86 21.46
CA LYS A 299 13.82 11.24 21.65
C LYS A 299 12.54 11.36 22.50
N LYS A 300 11.82 10.25 22.75
CA LYS A 300 10.64 10.22 23.65
C LYS A 300 10.94 9.76 25.08
N ALA A 301 12.17 9.34 25.37
CA ALA A 301 12.60 8.98 26.74
C ALA A 301 13.18 10.17 27.53
N ALA A 302 13.29 11.36 26.91
CA ALA A 302 13.86 12.55 27.51
C ALA A 302 12.84 13.70 27.52
N SER A 303 11.80 13.58 28.34
CA SER A 303 11.08 14.71 28.94
C SER A 303 10.30 14.14 30.14
N PRO A 304 10.43 14.74 31.33
CA PRO A 304 9.83 14.23 32.57
C PRO A 304 8.29 14.24 32.53
#